data_AF-A0A974P3W6-F1
#
_entry.id   AF-A0A974P3W6-F1
#
_cell.length_a   1.000
_cell.length_b   1.000
_cell.length_c   1.000
_cell.angle_alpha   90.00
_cell.angle_beta   90.00
_cell.angle_gamma   90.00
#
_symmetry.space_group_name_H-M   'P 1'
#
loop_
_entity.id
_entity.type
_entity.pdbx_description
1 polymer ?
#
loop_
_entity_poly.entity_id
_entity_poly.type
_entity_poly.pdbx_seq_one_letter_code
_entity_poly.pdbx_strand_id
1 'polypeptide(L)' 'MTRHALPLIAAASLAACSAPRVAPAPDAGWSHYGGDAGGQRYSTAAQITPQNVKRLKPVWTFSTGDMTTKGAPCGAPPSR' A
#
# COMPACT_ATOMS: atom_id res chain seq x y z
N MET A 1 -27.93 48.44 -34.19
CA MET A 1 -26.97 48.79 -33.13
C MET A 1 -26.52 47.48 -32.46
N THR A 2 -25.23 47.14 -32.66
CA THR A 2 -24.38 46.23 -31.84
C THR A 2 -24.97 44.87 -31.40
N ARG A 3 -24.81 43.78 -32.17
CA ARG A 3 -23.66 42.85 -32.16
C ARG A 3 -23.15 42.50 -30.75
N HIS A 4 -23.62 41.37 -30.20
CA HIS A 4 -22.90 40.63 -29.16
C HIS A 4 -22.63 39.20 -29.66
N ALA A 5 -21.59 39.09 -30.49
CA ALA A 5 -20.87 37.84 -30.65
C ALA A 5 -19.93 37.73 -29.45
N LEU A 6 -20.24 36.84 -28.49
CA LEU A 6 -19.30 36.46 -27.43
C LEU A 6 -18.58 35.16 -27.83
N PRO A 7 -17.26 35.09 -27.62
CA PRO A 7 -16.37 34.19 -28.34
C PRO A 7 -16.35 32.77 -27.79
N LEU A 8 -16.05 31.84 -28.71
CA LEU A 8 -15.58 30.46 -28.49
C LEU A 8 -14.82 30.30 -27.17
N ILE A 9 -15.37 29.51 -26.24
CA ILE A 9 -14.58 28.88 -25.20
C ILE A 9 -13.78 27.78 -25.90
N ALA A 10 -12.49 28.06 -26.13
CA ALA A 10 -11.54 27.06 -26.58
C ALA A 10 -11.42 25.97 -25.51
N ALA A 11 -12.08 24.83 -25.74
CA ALA A 11 -11.84 23.62 -24.98
C ALA A 11 -10.45 23.09 -25.36
N ALA A 12 -9.42 23.60 -24.70
CA ALA A 12 -8.09 23.01 -24.72
C ALA A 12 -8.15 21.69 -23.94
N SER A 13 -8.53 20.61 -24.62
CA SER A 13 -8.41 19.26 -24.09
C SER A 13 -6.93 18.97 -23.91
N LEU A 14 -6.42 19.12 -22.67
CA LEU A 14 -5.17 18.49 -22.29
C LEU A 14 -5.37 16.98 -22.46
N ALA A 15 -4.83 16.43 -23.55
CA ALA A 15 -4.70 14.99 -23.74
C ALA A 15 -3.80 14.46 -22.62
N ALA A 16 -4.42 14.06 -21.52
CA ALA A 16 -3.74 13.37 -20.43
C ALA A 16 -3.17 12.08 -21.00
N CYS A 17 -1.84 12.00 -21.08
CA CYS A 17 -1.11 10.80 -21.42
C CYS A 17 -1.52 9.71 -20.42
N SER A 18 -2.40 8.82 -20.84
CA SER A 18 -2.97 7.79 -20.00
C SER A 18 -1.93 6.69 -19.86
N ALA A 19 -1.11 6.75 -18.81
CA ALA A 19 -0.25 5.64 -18.44
C ALA A 19 -1.13 4.38 -18.29
N PRO A 20 -0.71 3.21 -18.83
CA PRO A 20 -1.48 1.99 -18.69
C PRO A 20 -1.69 1.70 -17.20
N ARG A 21 -2.96 1.72 -16.78
CA ARG A 21 -3.34 1.30 -15.43
C ARG A 21 -3.35 -0.22 -15.45
N VAL A 22 -2.29 -0.84 -14.93
CA VAL A 22 -2.29 -2.28 -14.63
C VAL A 22 -3.40 -2.50 -13.61
N ALA A 23 -4.43 -3.26 -14.00
CA ALA A 23 -5.47 -3.69 -13.08
C ALA A 23 -4.80 -4.51 -11.96
N PRO A 24 -5.14 -4.28 -10.68
CA PRO A 24 -4.59 -5.09 -9.61
C PRO A 24 -4.94 -6.56 -9.88
N ALA A 25 -3.91 -7.42 -9.88
CA ALA A 25 -4.12 -8.85 -9.91
C ALA A 25 -5.04 -9.26 -8.74
N PRO A 26 -5.86 -10.32 -8.89
CA PRO A 26 -6.64 -10.84 -7.77
C PRO A 26 -5.71 -11.07 -6.57
N ASP A 27 -6.10 -10.55 -5.42
CA ASP A 27 -5.27 -10.60 -4.22
C ASP A 27 -5.24 -12.03 -3.69
N ALA A 28 -4.15 -12.75 -4.00
CA ALA A 28 -3.94 -14.10 -3.50
C ALA A 28 -3.63 -14.12 -1.99
N GLY A 29 -3.38 -12.95 -1.39
CA GLY A 29 -3.02 -12.81 0.01
C GLY A 29 -1.74 -13.55 0.37
N TRP A 30 -1.62 -13.92 1.66
CA TRP A 30 -0.48 -14.65 2.21
C TRP A 30 -0.99 -15.74 3.17
N SER A 31 -1.60 -16.79 2.62
CA SER A 31 -2.26 -17.85 3.40
C SER A 31 -1.29 -18.83 4.07
N HIS A 32 -0.10 -19.00 3.50
CA HIS A 32 0.95 -19.87 4.04
C HIS A 32 2.11 -19.03 4.56
N TYR A 33 2.83 -19.53 5.57
CA TYR A 33 4.01 -18.85 6.12
C TYR A 33 5.03 -18.44 5.03
N GLY A 34 5.22 -19.30 4.02
CA GLY A 34 6.11 -19.05 2.88
C GLY A 34 5.42 -18.50 1.62
N GLY A 35 4.19 -17.97 1.70
CA GLY A 35 3.42 -17.46 0.57
C GLY A 35 2.62 -18.52 -0.16
N ASP A 36 3.21 -19.70 -0.41
CA ASP A 36 2.54 -20.88 -0.96
C ASP A 36 2.97 -22.17 -0.25
N ALA A 37 2.45 -23.31 -0.70
CA ALA A 37 2.79 -24.63 -0.15
C ALA A 37 4.27 -25.04 -0.39
N GLY A 38 4.93 -24.48 -1.40
CA GLY A 38 6.34 -24.71 -1.70
C GLY A 38 7.29 -23.78 -0.92
N GLY A 39 6.76 -22.72 -0.31
CA GLY A 39 7.52 -21.74 0.44
C GLY A 39 8.28 -20.73 -0.42
N GLN A 40 7.78 -20.40 -1.62
CA GLN A 40 8.52 -19.61 -2.61
C GLN A 40 8.73 -18.14 -2.21
N ARG A 41 7.92 -17.61 -1.29
CA ARG A 41 7.94 -16.20 -0.83
C ARG A 41 7.83 -15.18 -1.99
N TYR A 42 7.15 -15.57 -3.07
CA TYR A 42 6.94 -14.74 -4.25
C TYR A 42 5.49 -14.25 -4.31
N SER A 43 5.26 -13.00 -4.72
CA SER A 43 3.94 -12.41 -4.92
C SER A 43 3.80 -11.89 -6.35
N THR A 44 2.62 -12.10 -6.95
CA THR A 44 2.27 -11.57 -8.28
C THR A 44 1.76 -10.12 -8.23
N ALA A 45 1.72 -9.50 -7.05
CA ALA A 45 1.26 -8.12 -6.89
C ALA A 45 2.18 -7.12 -7.62
N ALA A 46 1.59 -6.25 -8.44
CA ALA A 46 2.33 -5.31 -9.30
C ALA A 46 2.16 -3.82 -8.90
N GLN A 47 1.47 -3.53 -7.78
CA GLN A 47 1.19 -2.16 -7.36
C GLN A 47 2.45 -1.41 -6.88
N ILE A 48 3.38 -2.11 -6.23
CA ILE A 48 4.64 -1.54 -5.75
C ILE A 48 5.75 -1.93 -6.71
N THR A 49 6.52 -0.96 -7.17
CA THR A 49 7.57 -1.12 -8.19
C THR A 49 8.87 -0.44 -7.75
N PRO A 50 10.03 -0.77 -8.36
CA PRO A 50 11.30 -0.10 -8.07
C PRO A 50 11.25 1.43 -8.23
N GLN A 51 10.39 1.93 -9.11
CA GLN A 51 10.23 3.36 -9.38
C GLN A 51 9.42 4.08 -8.29
N ASN A 52 8.47 3.38 -7.64
CA ASN A 52 7.54 3.99 -6.68
C ASN A 52 7.79 3.61 -5.21
N VAL A 53 8.61 2.59 -4.93
CA VAL A 53 8.89 2.07 -3.56
C VAL A 53 9.35 3.17 -2.59
N LYS A 54 10.07 4.18 -3.09
CA LYS A 54 10.53 5.33 -2.31
C LYS A 54 9.41 6.21 -1.74
N ARG A 55 8.16 6.00 -2.16
CA ARG A 55 6.99 6.81 -1.76
C ARG A 55 6.13 6.13 -0.69
N LEU A 56 6.51 4.94 -0.23
CA LEU A 56 5.76 4.20 0.78
C LEU A 56 5.74 4.96 2.10
N LYS A 57 4.59 4.92 2.78
CA LYS A 57 4.38 5.53 4.09
C LYS A 57 3.74 4.49 5.01
N PRO A 58 4.03 4.50 6.32
CA PRO A 58 3.33 3.67 7.28
C PRO A 58 1.83 3.97 7.24
N VAL A 59 1.01 2.93 7.23
CA VAL A 59 -0.46 3.04 7.27
C VAL A 59 -1.02 2.62 8.63
N TRP A 60 -0.34 1.73 9.34
CA TRP A 60 -0.65 1.29 10.69
C TRP A 60 0.60 0.71 11.34
N THR A 61 0.60 0.61 12.67
CA THR A 61 1.62 -0.07 13.47
C THR A 61 0.93 -0.90 14.54
N PHE A 62 1.47 -2.08 14.83
CA PHE A 62 0.95 -2.97 15.88
C PHE A 62 2.08 -3.35 16.85
N SER A 63 1.78 -3.39 18.15
CA SER A 63 2.70 -3.83 19.20
C SER A 63 2.22 -5.17 19.74
N THR A 64 3.06 -6.21 19.71
CA THR A 64 2.71 -7.55 20.21
C THR A 64 2.69 -7.62 21.75
N GLY A 65 3.35 -6.68 22.42
CA GLY A 65 3.43 -6.65 23.89
C GLY A 65 4.53 -7.52 24.50
N ASP A 66 5.27 -8.33 23.73
CA ASP A 66 6.29 -9.24 24.30
C ASP A 66 7.42 -8.49 25.04
N MET A 67 7.70 -7.26 24.62
CA MET A 67 8.77 -6.42 25.18
C MET A 67 8.39 -5.72 26.49
N THR A 68 7.11 -5.70 26.90
CA THR A 68 6.70 -5.10 28.19
C THR A 68 6.94 -6.04 29.38
N THR A 69 7.28 -7.31 29.13
CA THR A 69 7.54 -8.34 30.16
C THR A 69 9.04 -8.47 30.51
N LYS A 70 9.91 -7.58 30.01
CA LYS A 70 11.32 -7.53 30.47
C LYS A 70 11.41 -6.89 31.86
N GLY A 71 11.08 -7.68 32.89
CA GLY A 71 11.22 -7.26 34.27
C GLY A 71 10.99 -8.34 35.31
N ALA A 72 10.29 -9.43 35.01
CA ALA A 72 10.21 -10.56 35.92
C ALA A 72 11.52 -11.37 35.83
N PRO A 73 12.38 -11.40 36.86
CA PRO A 73 13.46 -12.37 36.88
C PRO A 73 12.85 -13.77 36.81
N CYS A 74 13.43 -14.66 36.00
CA CYS A 74 12.98 -16.05 35.98
C CYS A 74 13.10 -16.61 37.40
N GLY A 75 11.96 -16.96 38.01
CA GLY A 75 11.91 -17.51 39.37
C GLY A 75 11.44 -16.57 40.48
N ALA A 76 10.93 -15.37 40.19
CA ALA A 76 10.19 -14.62 41.21
C ALA A 76 8.91 -15.41 41.60
N PRO A 77 8.72 -15.80 42.88
CA PRO A 77 7.46 -16.38 43.32
C PRO A 77 6.33 -15.35 43.16
N PRO A 78 5.08 -15.79 42.89
CA PRO A 78 3.96 -14.87 42.81
C PRO A 78 3.82 -14.12 44.14
N SER A 79 3.81 -12.78 44.07
CA SER A 79 3.47 -11.96 45.21
C SER A 79 1.98 -12.15 45.49
N ARG A 80 1.66 -12.64 46.69
CA ARG A 80 0.29 -12.85 47.17
C ARG A 80 -0.52 -11.56 47.21
#